data_AF-A0A6L7YN70-F1
#
_entry.id   AF-A0A6L7YN70-F1
#
_cell.length_a   1.000
_cell.length_b   1.000
_cell.length_c   1.000
_cell.angle_alpha   90.00
_cell.angle_beta   90.00
_cell.angle_gamma   90.00
#
_symmetry.space_group_name_H-M   'P 1'
#
loop_
_entity.id
_entity.type
_entity.pdbx_description
1 polymer ?
#
loop_
_entity_poly.entity_id
_entity_poly.type
_entity_poly.pdbx_seq_one_letter_code
_entity_poly.pdbx_strand_id
1 'polypeptide(L)' 'MTAPDADRKSVSATVRANAVLLGGMKKQAQARGFTIMCDEGPPLGENTAPAPMTYFAVSILF' A
#
# COMPACT_ATOMS: atom_id res chain seq x y z
N MET A 1 21.41 32.31 -25.38
CA MET A 1 22.16 31.09 -25.08
C MET A 1 21.36 30.32 -24.04
N THR A 2 20.33 29.59 -24.47
CA THR A 2 19.44 28.79 -23.61
C THR A 2 20.02 27.38 -23.52
N ALA A 3 20.33 26.93 -22.31
CA ALA A 3 20.83 25.59 -22.07
C ALA A 3 19.82 24.53 -22.57
N PRO A 4 20.26 23.38 -23.11
CA PRO A 4 19.36 22.32 -23.49
C PRO A 4 18.59 21.84 -22.25
N ASP A 5 17.28 21.85 -22.36
CA ASP A 5 16.34 21.25 -21.40
C ASP A 5 16.72 19.77 -21.28
N ALA A 6 17.43 19.43 -20.21
CA ALA A 6 18.00 18.11 -20.02
C ALA A 6 16.85 17.09 -19.97
N ASP A 7 16.87 16.15 -20.92
CA ASP A 7 16.00 14.99 -21.10
C ASP A 7 15.30 14.51 -19.81
N ARG A 8 14.16 15.12 -19.48
CA ARG A 8 13.35 14.76 -18.32
C ARG A 8 12.58 13.49 -18.67
N LYS A 9 13.17 12.33 -18.37
CA LYS A 9 12.47 11.04 -18.47
C LYS A 9 11.32 10.98 -17.47
N SER A 10 10.11 11.03 -18.00
CA SER A 10 8.89 10.75 -17.23
C SER A 10 8.67 9.23 -17.19
N VAL A 11 8.58 8.67 -16.00
CA VAL A 11 8.20 7.27 -15.79
C VAL A 11 6.84 7.26 -15.10
N SER A 12 5.87 6.60 -15.71
CA SER A 12 4.53 6.39 -15.13
C SER A 12 4.36 4.94 -14.72
N ALA A 13 3.85 4.71 -13.51
CA ALA A 13 3.46 3.38 -13.05
C ALA A 13 2.00 3.40 -12.59
N THR A 14 1.23 2.38 -12.98
CA THR A 14 -0.12 2.15 -12.46
C THR A 14 -0.11 0.96 -11.50
N VAL A 15 -0.63 1.19 -10.30
CA VAL A 15 -0.88 0.13 -9.31
C VAL A 15 -2.39 -0.03 -9.18
N ARG A 16 -2.87 -1.27 -9.32
CA ARG A 16 -4.26 -1.64 -9.06
C ARG A 16 -4.29 -2.59 -7.88
N ALA A 17 -5.17 -2.30 -6.94
CA ALA A 17 -5.46 -3.15 -5.81
C ALA A 17 -6.98 -3.15 -5.58
N ASN A 18 -7.52 -4.31 -5.26
CA ASN A 18 -8.90 -4.46 -4.81
C ASN A 18 -8.87 -4.86 -3.35
N ALA A 19 -9.72 -4.26 -2.51
CA ALA A 19 -9.80 -4.61 -1.09
C ALA A 19 -11.24 -4.89 -0.69
N VAL A 20 -11.40 -5.85 0.22
CA VAL A 20 -12.68 -6.21 0.83
C VAL A 20 -12.56 -6.17 2.35
N LEU A 21 -13.65 -5.79 3.01
CA LEU A 21 -13.80 -5.90 4.46
C LEU A 21 -14.27 -7.31 4.80
N LEU A 22 -13.61 -7.96 5.76
CA LEU A 22 -13.94 -9.31 6.21
C LEU A 22 -14.74 -9.33 7.52
N GLY A 23 -15.04 -8.16 8.09
CA GLY A 23 -15.70 -7.99 9.38
C GLY A 23 -14.80 -7.26 10.39
N GLY A 24 -15.41 -6.43 11.24
CA GLY A 24 -14.66 -5.55 12.14
C GLY A 24 -13.67 -4.66 11.36
N MET A 25 -12.40 -4.64 11.77
CA MET A 25 -11.34 -3.89 11.11
C MET A 25 -10.49 -4.70 10.13
N LYS A 26 -10.78 -5.99 9.97
CA LYS A 26 -10.05 -6.92 9.10
C LYS A 26 -10.33 -6.63 7.62
N LYS A 27 -9.26 -6.52 6.85
CA LYS A 27 -9.31 -6.25 5.41
C LYS A 27 -8.42 -7.25 4.68
N GLN A 28 -8.87 -7.68 3.52
CA GLN A 28 -8.06 -8.45 2.58
C GLN A 28 -7.96 -7.66 1.27
N ALA A 29 -6.73 -7.38 0.85
CA ALA A 29 -6.44 -6.74 -0.42
C ALA A 29 -5.73 -7.70 -1.37
N GLN A 30 -6.02 -7.55 -2.67
CA GLN A 30 -5.36 -8.25 -3.76
C GLN A 30 -4.69 -7.21 -4.65
N ALA A 31 -3.36 -7.25 -4.73
CA ALA A 31 -2.55 -6.32 -5.51
C ALA A 31 -1.49 -7.10 -6.29
N ARG A 32 -1.53 -7.02 -7.62
CA ARG A 32 -0.56 -7.68 -8.53
C ARG A 32 -0.30 -9.17 -8.21
N GLY A 33 -1.32 -9.91 -7.77
CA GLY A 33 -1.21 -11.34 -7.45
C GLY A 33 -0.85 -11.64 -5.99
N PHE A 34 -0.60 -10.62 -5.17
CA PHE A 34 -0.35 -10.76 -3.75
C PHE A 34 -1.62 -10.53 -2.93
N THR A 35 -1.86 -11.40 -1.96
CA THR A 35 -2.87 -11.19 -0.92
C THR A 35 -2.23 -10.50 0.27
N ILE A 36 -2.77 -9.36 0.66
CA ILE A 36 -2.34 -8.58 1.82
C ILE A 36 -3.49 -8.58 2.83
N MET A 37 -3.19 -8.98 4.06
CA MET A 37 -4.14 -8.95 5.16
C MET A 37 -3.82 -7.76 6.05
N CYS A 38 -4.83 -6.99 6.45
CA CYS A 38 -4.68 -5.92 7.43
C CYS A 38 -5.68 -6.09 8.57
N ASP A 39 -5.26 -5.76 9.77
CA ASP A 39 -6.13 -5.64 10.94
C ASP A 39 -5.58 -4.56 11.87
N GLU A 40 -6.45 -3.85 12.57
CA GLU A 40 -6.01 -2.87 13.57
C GLU A 40 -5.72 -3.57 14.90
N GLY A 41 -4.89 -2.96 15.75
CA GLY A 41 -4.74 -3.38 17.13
C GLY A 41 -5.89 -2.91 18.04
N PRO A 42 -6.01 -3.45 19.26
CA PRO A 42 -6.93 -2.92 20.27
C PRO A 42 -6.70 -1.42 20.52
N PRO A 43 -7.76 -0.62 20.73
CA PRO A 43 -9.16 -1.02 20.89
C PRO A 43 -9.95 -1.14 19.57
N LEU A 44 -9.30 -0.90 18.42
CA LEU A 44 -9.99 -0.78 17.13
C LEU A 44 -10.19 -2.12 16.43
N GLY A 45 -9.24 -3.05 16.57
CA GLY A 45 -9.30 -4.37 15.96
C GLY A 45 -8.73 -5.47 16.86
N GLU A 46 -8.48 -6.62 16.25
CA GLU A 46 -8.08 -7.86 16.96
C GLU A 46 -6.58 -8.15 16.84
N ASN A 47 -5.80 -7.28 16.18
CA ASN A 47 -4.36 -7.44 15.94
C ASN A 47 -4.00 -8.77 15.26
N THR A 48 -4.87 -9.31 14.40
CA THR A 48 -4.67 -10.60 13.72
C THR A 48 -3.77 -10.51 12.48
N ALA A 49 -3.52 -9.30 11.99
CA ALA A 49 -2.61 -8.96 10.91
C ALA A 49 -2.03 -7.56 11.18
N PRO A 50 -0.92 -7.16 10.51
CA PRO A 50 -0.36 -5.82 10.69
C PRO A 50 -1.35 -4.73 10.29
N ALA A 51 -1.31 -3.60 11.00
CA ALA A 51 -2.12 -2.44 10.66
C ALA A 51 -1.72 -1.89 9.28
N PRO A 52 -2.64 -1.26 8.53
CA PRO A 52 -2.34 -0.63 7.25
C PRO A 52 -1.15 0.34 7.32
N MET A 53 -1.02 1.08 8.43
CA MET A 53 0.08 2.02 8.65
C MET A 53 1.44 1.32 8.80
N THR A 54 1.48 0.09 9.32
CA THR A 54 2.71 -0.71 9.39
C THR A 54 3.19 -1.06 7.98
N TYR A 55 2.30 -1.51 7.09
CA TYR A 55 2.65 -1.76 5.69
C TYR A 55 3.16 -0.49 5.00
N PHE A 56 2.51 0.65 5.23
CA PHE A 56 2.96 1.93 4.70
C PHE A 56 4.36 2.31 5.20
N ALA A 57 4.62 2.23 6.50
CA ALA A 57 5.92 2.57 7.08
C ALA A 57 7.04 1.65 6.55
N VAL A 58 6.78 0.34 6.44
CA VAL A 58 7.73 -0.62 5.90
C VAL A 58 7.98 -0.42 4.40
N SER A 59 6.98 0.03 3.64
CA SER A 59 7.12 0.29 2.19
C SER A 59 8.11 1.41 1.85
N ILE A 60 8.49 2.25 2.81
CA ILE A 60 9.51 3.29 2.63
C ILE A 60 10.93 2.69 2.69
N LEU A 61 11.09 1.53 3.33
CA LEU A 61 12.39 0.88 3.53
C LEU A 61 12.81 -0.04 2.37
N PHE A 62 11.94 -0.27 1.40
CA PHE A 62 12.16 -1.10 0.21
C PHE A 62 11.94 -0.27 -1.06
#